data_AF-A0A525C4S7-F1
#
_entry.id   AF-A0A525C4S7-F1
#
_cell.length_a   1.000
_cell.length_b   1.000
_cell.length_c   1.000
_cell.angle_alpha   90.00
_cell.angle_beta   90.00
_cell.angle_gamma   90.00
#
_symmetry.space_group_name_H-M   'P 1'
#
loop_
_entity.id
_entity.type
_entity.pdbx_description
1 polymer ?
#
loop_
_entity_poly.entity_id
_entity_poly.type
_entity_poly.pdbx_seq_one_letter_code
_entity_poly.pdbx_strand_id
1 'polypeptide(L)' 'MNILFIISTDEAETVYNAIRLANVGVAKGDEVSVFMLGRGVLFGSISTQAFDVNAQIEAYQGDFYV' A
#
# COMPACT_ATOMS: atom_id res chain seq x y z
N MET A 1 6.84 -14.34 7.36
CA MET A 1 7.20 -13.31 8.36
C MET A 1 6.00 -12.40 8.56
N ASN A 2 5.83 -11.83 9.74
CA ASN A 2 4.68 -10.95 10.03
C ASN A 2 5.16 -9.51 9.96
N ILE A 3 4.60 -8.73 9.04
CA ILE A 3 5.10 -7.40 8.68
C ILE A 3 3.93 -6.41 8.68
N LEU A 4 4.09 -5.27 9.34
CA LEU A 4 3.13 -4.17 9.31
C LEU A 4 3.73 -2.96 8.59
N PHE A 5 3.04 -2.50 7.55
CA PHE A 5 3.30 -1.23 6.89
C PHE A 5 2.38 -0.16 7.48
N ILE A 6 2.96 0.97 7.85
CA ILE A 6 2.23 2.16 8.29
C ILE A 6 2.47 3.26 7.26
N ILE A 7 1.42 3.69 6.59
CA ILE A 7 1.51 4.71 5.54
C ILE A 7 0.72 5.94 5.98
N SER A 8 1.44 7.04 6.21
CA SER A 8 0.89 8.30 6.73
C SER A 8 0.88 9.45 5.73
N THR A 9 1.42 9.22 4.54
CA THR A 9 1.62 10.23 3.48
C THR A 9 0.68 10.00 2.29
N ASP A 10 0.42 11.07 1.56
CA ASP A 10 -0.32 11.14 0.29
C ASP A 10 0.61 11.35 -0.92
N GLU A 11 1.93 11.26 -0.72
CA GLU A 11 2.89 11.33 -1.83
C GLU A 11 2.81 10.03 -2.65
N ALA A 12 2.40 10.17 -3.91
CA ALA A 12 2.02 9.07 -4.79
C ALA A 12 3.14 8.02 -5.00
N GLU A 13 4.39 8.43 -5.21
CA GLU A 13 5.51 7.52 -5.41
C GLU A 13 5.77 6.68 -4.15
N THR A 14 5.74 7.32 -2.98
CA THR A 14 5.97 6.69 -1.69
C THR A 14 4.89 5.65 -1.40
N VAL A 15 3.61 6.01 -1.57
CA VAL A 15 2.51 5.06 -1.35
C VAL A 15 2.56 3.93 -2.36
N TYR A 16 2.78 4.24 -3.64
CA TYR A 16 2.91 3.23 -4.69
C TYR A 16 4.01 2.21 -4.36
N ASN A 17 5.21 2.68 -4.00
CA ASN A 17 6.33 1.78 -3.71
C ASN A 17 6.13 1.00 -2.40
N ALA A 18 5.48 1.58 -1.40
CA ALA A 18 5.13 0.89 -0.16
C ALA A 18 4.17 -0.29 -0.44
N ILE A 19 3.06 -0.06 -1.15
CA ILE A 19 2.11 -1.12 -1.50
C ILE A 19 2.73 -2.13 -2.47
N ARG A 20 3.54 -1.68 -3.44
CA ARG A 20 4.27 -2.56 -4.36
C ARG A 20 5.19 -3.52 -3.61
N LEU A 21 5.88 -3.06 -2.56
CA LEU A 21 6.71 -3.92 -1.73
C LEU A 21 5.85 -4.86 -0.87
N ALA A 22 4.73 -4.40 -0.32
CA ALA A 22 3.78 -5.23 0.41
C ALA A 22 3.26 -6.39 -0.46
N ASN A 23 2.91 -6.12 -1.72
CA ASN A 23 2.53 -7.13 -2.71
C ASN A 23 3.62 -8.18 -2.92
N VAL A 24 4.90 -7.78 -2.99
CA VAL A 24 6.03 -8.73 -3.09
C VAL A 24 6.13 -9.62 -1.85
N GLY A 25 5.90 -9.08 -0.65
CA GLY A 25 5.88 -9.86 0.59
C GLY A 25 4.77 -10.91 0.58
N VAL A 26 3.54 -10.50 0.28
CA VAL A 26 2.39 -11.41 0.17
C VAL A 26 2.67 -12.51 -0.87
N ALA A 27 3.18 -12.16 -2.05
CA ALA A 27 3.51 -13.12 -3.10
C ALA A 27 4.60 -14.15 -2.70
N LYS A 28 5.43 -13.83 -1.71
CA LYS A 28 6.44 -14.74 -1.14
C LYS A 28 5.92 -15.59 0.02
N GLY A 29 4.67 -15.40 0.42
CA GLY A 29 4.04 -16.10 1.54
C GLY A 29 4.23 -15.43 2.90
N ASP A 30 4.61 -14.15 2.94
CA ASP A 30 4.63 -13.37 4.19
C ASP A 30 3.22 -12.89 4.56
N GLU A 31 2.94 -12.81 5.86
CA GLU A 31 1.74 -12.16 6.40
C GLU A 31 2.02 -10.65 6.48
N VAL A 32 1.50 -9.92 5.51
CA VAL A 32 1.64 -8.46 5.45
C VAL A 32 0.32 -7.81 5.81
N SER A 33 0.37 -6.82 6.70
CA SER A 33 -0.72 -5.91 7.00
C SER A 33 -0.34 -4.49 6.59
N VAL A 34 -1.30 -3.72 6.09
CA VAL A 34 -1.14 -2.30 5.76
C VAL A 34 -2.13 -1.50 6.60
N PHE A 35 -1.65 -0.45 7.27
CA PHE A 35 -2.48 0.50 7.98
C PHE A 35 -2.25 1.92 7.43
N MET A 36 -3.33 2.49 6.87
CA MET A 36 -3.35 3.86 6.36
C MET A 36 -3.79 4.81 7.46
N LEU A 37 -3.07 5.92 7.66
CA LEU A 37 -3.50 6.98 8.59
C LEU A 37 -3.06 8.37 8.12
N GLY A 38 -3.50 9.43 8.81
CA GLY A 38 -3.03 10.78 8.51
C GLY A 38 -3.46 11.26 7.13
N ARG A 39 -2.52 11.51 6.20
CA ARG A 39 -2.86 11.81 4.79
C ARG A 39 -2.99 10.56 3.93
N GLY A 40 -2.46 9.42 4.40
CA GLY A 40 -2.53 8.14 3.69
C GLY A 40 -3.96 7.64 3.45
N VAL A 41 -4.93 8.04 4.28
CA VAL A 41 -6.37 7.72 4.11
C VAL A 41 -6.93 8.19 2.77
N LEU A 42 -6.27 9.18 2.12
CA LEU A 42 -6.66 9.71 0.81
C LEU A 42 -6.19 8.84 -0.36
N PHE A 43 -5.72 7.61 -0.12
CA PHE A 43 -5.10 6.74 -1.14
C PHE A 43 -5.93 6.54 -2.41
N GLY A 44 -7.27 6.63 -2.33
CA GLY A 44 -8.14 6.51 -3.51
C GLY A 44 -8.00 7.66 -4.52
N SER A 45 -7.44 8.81 -4.12
CA SER A 45 -7.29 10.00 -4.98
C SER A 45 -5.84 10.39 -5.29
N ILE A 46 -4.84 9.68 -4.76
CA ILE A 46 -3.42 10.01 -4.97
C ILE A 46 -2.80 9.32 -6.20
N SER A 47 -3.53 8.40 -6.84
CA SER A 47 -3.02 7.66 -8.00
C SER A 47 -2.71 8.62 -9.17
N THR A 48 -1.59 8.41 -9.83
CA THR A 48 -1.14 9.21 -10.98
C THR A 48 -0.79 8.31 -12.17
N GLN A 49 -0.54 8.89 -13.35
CA GLN A 49 -0.11 8.10 -14.52
C GLN A 49 1.24 7.38 -14.29
N ALA A 50 2.17 8.00 -13.54
CA ALA A 50 3.48 7.42 -13.27
C ALA A 50 3.44 6.41 -12.10
N PHE A 51 2.50 6.59 -11.17
CA PHE A 51 2.38 5.81 -9.95
C PHE A 51 0.92 5.39 -9.75
N ASP A 52 0.57 4.25 -10.33
CA ASP A 52 -0.79 3.71 -10.24
C ASP A 52 -1.00 3.00 -8.90
N VAL A 53 -1.28 3.80 -7.87
CA VAL A 53 -1.53 3.33 -6.50
C VAL A 53 -2.77 2.45 -6.45
N ASN A 54 -3.80 2.80 -7.22
CA ASN A 54 -5.07 2.07 -7.23
C ASN A 54 -4.86 0.64 -7.72
N ALA A 55 -4.12 0.45 -8.82
CA ALA A 55 -3.79 -0.89 -9.30
C ALA A 55 -2.99 -1.73 -8.28
N GLN A 56 -2.08 -1.10 -7.52
CA GLN A 56 -1.32 -1.81 -6.48
C GLN A 56 -2.22 -2.23 -5.30
N ILE A 57 -3.16 -1.37 -4.89
CA ILE A 57 -4.12 -1.67 -3.82
C ILE A 57 -5.12 -2.73 -4.27
N GLU A 58 -5.62 -2.67 -5.50
CA GLU A 58 -6.52 -3.69 -6.07
C GLU A 58 -5.85 -5.07 -6.15
N ALA A 59 -4.55 -5.12 -6.41
CA ALA A 59 -3.77 -6.36 -6.44
C ALA A 59 -3.44 -6.91 -5.04
N TYR A 60 -3.57 -6.10 -3.99
CA TYR A 60 -3.17 -6.47 -2.64
C TYR A 60 -4.17 -7.42 -1.98
N GLN A 61 -3.65 -8.52 -1.41
CA GLN A 61 -4.46 -9.60 -0.81
C GLN A 61 -4.21 -9.80 0.68
N GLY A 62 -3.36 -8.96 1.30
CA GLY A 62 -3.13 -8.98 2.75
C GLY A 62 -4.17 -8.15 3.51
N ASP A 63 -4.01 -8.10 4.84
CA ASP A 63 -4.90 -7.29 5.66
C ASP A 63 -4.67 -5.80 5.40
N PHE A 64 -5.76 -5.06 5.22
CA PHE A 64 -5.75 -3.63 4.91
C PHE A 64 -6.68 -2.90 5.86
N TYR A 65 -6.15 -1.90 6.56
CA TYR A 65 -6.85 -1.12 7.57
C TYR A 65 -6.78 0.37 7.23
N VAL A 66 -7.89 1.07 7.50
CA VAL A 66 -8.10 2.51 7.24
C VAL A 66 -8.71 3.15 8.48
#